data_AF-A0A077EJP7-F1
#
_entry.id   AF-A0A077EJP7-F1
#
_cell.length_a   1.000
_cell.length_b   1.000
_cell.length_c   1.000
_cell.angle_alpha   90.00
_cell.angle_beta   90.00
_cell.angle_gamma   90.00
#
_symmetry.space_group_name_H-M   'P 1'
#
loop_
_entity.id
_entity.type
_entity.pdbx_description
1 polymer ?
#
loop_
_entity_poly.entity_id
_entity_poly.type
_entity_poly.pdbx_seq_one_letter_code
_entity_poly.pdbx_strand_id
1 'polypeptide(L)'
;MNKLFTIIFYLTIGITLCFSQQTEIINFSYSLPESSLFKMKFKIDNNGTMKIRGTEAEMAAIKKAGYNKDRKVQYSMSATISMKTEKKINGSLPFQFTFDQLEQNINSDGKKNNQSLSLSDFPIAGEFKNGQYTITSILNVGNAQQEAFIKSLPKNFISNETFIPQIKIGEQFTIKKEISTNEYKSAAQYIYTLKSIENSIAIFDIKINIISNTNSKIKISGQGNGIMRYNIDKKYAISESTSFVYTGTQQEKSYNITGQSAAESSLDIELLE
;
A
#
# COMPACT_ATOMS: atom_id res chain seq x y z
N MET A 1 63.15 21.85 -4.27
CA MET A 1 62.44 20.95 -3.35
C MET A 1 60.98 20.72 -3.80
N ASN A 2 60.70 20.63 -5.11
CA ASN A 2 59.42 21.17 -5.62
C ASN A 2 58.55 20.22 -6.47
N LYS A 3 58.93 18.96 -6.70
CA LYS A 3 58.08 18.03 -7.49
C LYS A 3 57.50 16.89 -6.66
N LEU A 4 58.31 16.29 -5.78
CA LEU A 4 57.85 15.22 -4.89
C LEU A 4 56.82 15.73 -3.87
N PHE A 5 57.05 16.91 -3.28
CA PHE A 5 56.14 17.56 -2.34
C PHE A 5 54.79 17.91 -2.98
N THR A 6 54.82 18.41 -4.23
CA THR A 6 53.62 18.77 -4.98
C THR A 6 52.79 17.55 -5.34
N ILE A 7 53.42 16.44 -5.75
CA ILE A 7 52.72 15.18 -6.02
C ILE A 7 52.06 14.64 -4.75
N ILE A 8 52.79 14.62 -3.62
CA ILE A 8 52.25 14.17 -2.33
C ILE A 8 51.09 15.06 -1.87
N PHE A 9 51.17 16.38 -2.08
CA PHE A 9 50.13 17.35 -1.75
C PHE A 9 48.85 17.16 -2.59
N TYR A 10 48.98 16.96 -3.91
CA TYR A 10 47.83 16.64 -4.76
C TYR A 10 47.25 15.23 -4.46
N LEU A 11 48.09 14.26 -4.09
CA LEU A 11 47.63 12.93 -3.68
C LEU A 11 46.84 13.00 -2.37
N THR A 12 47.29 13.78 -1.39
CA THR A 12 46.59 13.94 -0.10
C THR A 12 45.29 14.73 -0.25
N ILE A 13 45.24 15.76 -1.11
CA ILE A 13 44.00 16.49 -1.43
C ILE A 13 43.02 15.59 -2.20
N GLY A 14 43.51 14.81 -3.18
CA GLY A 14 42.66 13.88 -3.93
C GLY A 14 42.08 12.76 -3.06
N ILE A 15 42.88 12.21 -2.14
CA ILE A 15 42.44 11.20 -1.18
C ILE A 15 41.42 11.80 -0.19
N THR A 16 41.66 13.00 0.35
CA THR A 16 40.70 13.65 1.27
C THR A 16 39.40 14.07 0.57
N LEU A 17 39.43 14.50 -0.69
CA LEU A 17 38.22 14.81 -1.47
C LEU A 17 37.42 13.56 -1.86
N CYS A 18 38.09 12.43 -2.10
CA CYS A 18 37.41 11.14 -2.29
C CYS A 18 36.75 10.62 -1.00
N PHE A 19 37.32 10.92 0.17
CA PHE A 19 36.73 10.58 1.48
C PHE A 19 35.76 11.65 2.01
N SER A 20 35.70 12.84 1.41
CA SER A 20 34.75 13.90 1.73
C SER A 20 33.49 13.86 0.86
N GLN A 21 33.16 12.72 0.24
CA GLN A 21 31.76 12.45 -0.08
C GLN A 21 31.03 12.39 1.26
N GLN A 22 30.62 13.58 1.70
CA GLN A 22 29.79 13.84 2.86
C GLN A 22 28.68 12.82 2.75
N THR A 23 28.72 11.80 3.61
CA THR A 23 27.71 10.77 3.57
C THR A 23 26.47 11.49 4.04
N GLU A 24 25.61 11.88 3.10
CA GLU A 24 24.38 12.58 3.44
C GLU A 24 23.56 11.61 4.26
N ILE A 25 23.38 11.98 5.53
CA ILE A 25 22.72 11.17 6.55
C ILE A 25 21.38 11.83 6.86
N ILE A 26 20.32 11.03 6.89
CA ILE A 26 18.99 11.51 7.28
C ILE A 26 18.40 10.67 8.40
N ASN A 27 17.54 11.29 9.20
CA ASN A 27 16.67 10.57 10.13
C ASN A 27 15.31 10.39 9.46
N PHE A 28 14.93 9.15 9.18
CA PHE A 28 13.62 8.86 8.63
C PHE A 28 12.58 8.78 9.74
N SER A 29 11.49 9.51 9.58
CA SER A 29 10.29 9.39 10.41
C SER A 29 9.06 9.62 9.56
N TYR A 30 8.02 8.81 9.76
CA TYR A 30 6.76 9.01 9.07
C TYR A 30 5.78 9.78 9.96
N SER A 31 5.35 10.95 9.49
CA SER A 31 4.24 11.70 10.07
C SER A 31 3.29 12.14 8.97
N LEU A 32 1.99 12.19 9.29
CA LEU A 32 1.02 12.82 8.39
C LEU A 32 1.13 14.34 8.50
N PRO A 33 1.27 15.06 7.36
CA PRO A 33 1.23 16.51 7.39
C PRO A 33 -0.16 17.03 7.78
N GLU A 34 -0.18 18.15 8.49
CA GLU A 34 -1.40 18.91 8.83
C GLU A 34 -1.87 19.71 7.61
N SER A 35 -3.18 20.03 7.57
CA SER A 35 -3.74 20.90 6.52
C SER A 35 -3.32 20.47 5.11
N SER A 36 -3.50 19.19 4.78
CA SER A 36 -3.01 18.61 3.52
C SER A 36 -4.09 17.79 2.84
N LEU A 37 -4.01 17.67 1.52
CA LEU A 37 -4.83 16.80 0.69
C LEU A 37 -3.95 15.68 0.13
N PHE A 38 -4.39 14.44 0.32
CA PHE A 38 -3.74 13.24 -0.14
C PHE A 38 -4.63 12.62 -1.20
N LYS A 39 -4.08 12.32 -2.37
CA LYS A 39 -4.76 11.55 -3.41
C LYS A 39 -4.11 10.19 -3.49
N MET A 40 -4.87 9.16 -3.17
CA MET A 40 -4.46 7.77 -3.27
C MET A 40 -5.18 7.14 -4.45
N LYS A 41 -4.43 6.48 -5.33
CA LYS A 41 -4.99 5.64 -6.39
C LYS A 41 -4.56 4.22 -6.16
N PHE A 42 -5.48 3.31 -6.40
CA PHE A 42 -5.23 1.89 -6.27
C PHE A 42 -5.91 1.14 -7.41
N LYS A 43 -5.22 0.15 -7.94
CA LYS A 43 -5.75 -0.78 -8.92
C LYS A 43 -5.32 -2.20 -8.57
N ILE A 44 -6.24 -3.14 -8.61
CA ILE A 44 -5.96 -4.58 -8.65
C ILE A 44 -6.58 -5.16 -9.89
N ASP A 45 -5.81 -5.94 -10.62
CA ASP A 45 -6.30 -6.89 -11.62
C ASP A 45 -5.96 -8.31 -11.17
N ASN A 46 -6.98 -9.12 -10.94
CA ASN A 46 -6.87 -10.52 -10.57
C ASN A 46 -7.43 -11.42 -11.67
N ASN A 47 -6.69 -12.47 -11.98
CA ASN A 47 -7.14 -13.56 -12.83
C ASN A 47 -6.88 -14.88 -12.12
N GLY A 48 -7.91 -15.69 -11.98
CA GLY A 48 -7.83 -16.93 -11.23
C GLY A 48 -8.75 -18.02 -11.75
N THR A 49 -8.52 -19.20 -11.19
CA THR A 49 -9.33 -20.38 -11.40
C THR A 49 -9.78 -20.94 -10.06
N MET A 50 -11.02 -21.43 -10.03
CA MET A 50 -11.59 -22.11 -8.89
C MET A 50 -12.07 -23.48 -9.34
N LYS A 51 -11.41 -24.53 -8.85
CA LYS A 51 -11.78 -25.92 -9.10
C LYS A 51 -12.68 -26.38 -7.96
N ILE A 52 -13.94 -26.68 -8.27
CA ILE A 52 -14.93 -27.14 -7.29
C ILE A 52 -15.00 -28.67 -7.35
N ARG A 53 -15.08 -29.31 -6.18
CA ARG A 53 -15.23 -30.74 -6.00
C ARG A 53 -16.38 -31.01 -5.03
N GLY A 54 -17.16 -32.04 -5.31
CA GLY A 54 -18.30 -32.42 -4.48
C GLY A 54 -18.93 -33.72 -4.96
N THR A 55 -20.02 -34.10 -4.30
CA THR A 55 -20.91 -35.17 -4.72
C THR A 55 -21.54 -34.88 -6.07
N GLU A 56 -22.08 -35.91 -6.73
CA GLU A 56 -22.75 -35.76 -8.02
C GLU A 56 -23.94 -34.78 -7.96
N ALA A 57 -24.71 -34.82 -6.86
CA ALA A 57 -25.82 -33.90 -6.63
C ALA A 57 -25.36 -32.44 -6.51
N GLU A 58 -24.26 -32.18 -5.80
CA GLU A 58 -23.67 -30.83 -5.66
C GLU A 58 -23.13 -30.33 -7.00
N MET A 59 -22.44 -31.19 -7.76
CA MET A 59 -21.93 -30.83 -9.09
C MET A 59 -23.06 -30.57 -10.09
N ALA A 60 -24.16 -31.32 -10.00
CA ALA A 60 -25.36 -31.08 -10.82
C ALA A 60 -26.02 -29.73 -10.48
N ALA A 61 -26.09 -29.36 -9.20
CA ALA A 61 -26.62 -28.06 -8.78
C ALA A 61 -25.78 -26.88 -9.29
N ILE A 62 -24.44 -26.97 -9.22
CA ILE A 62 -23.53 -25.95 -9.76
C ILE A 62 -23.72 -25.79 -11.27
N LYS A 63 -23.82 -26.90 -12.00
CA LYS A 63 -24.08 -26.89 -13.45
C LYS A 63 -25.45 -26.28 -13.76
N LYS A 64 -26.49 -26.59 -12.98
CA LYS A 64 -27.83 -26.00 -13.13
C LYS A 64 -27.84 -24.49 -12.90
N ALA A 65 -27.00 -23.96 -12.01
CA ALA A 65 -26.77 -22.53 -11.83
C ALA A 65 -25.95 -21.88 -12.96
N GLY A 66 -25.51 -22.66 -13.94
CA GLY A 66 -24.78 -22.20 -15.12
C GLY A 66 -23.32 -21.84 -14.82
N TYR A 67 -22.67 -22.58 -13.92
CA TYR A 67 -21.24 -22.44 -13.63
C TYR A 67 -20.48 -23.71 -13.97
N ASN A 68 -19.21 -23.56 -14.33
CA ASN A 68 -18.33 -24.70 -14.60
C ASN A 68 -17.75 -25.27 -13.31
N LYS A 69 -17.34 -26.54 -13.32
CA LYS A 69 -16.57 -27.13 -12.21
C LYS A 69 -15.18 -26.49 -12.07
N ASP A 70 -14.60 -26.11 -13.20
CA ASP A 70 -13.36 -25.37 -13.32
C ASP A 70 -13.71 -23.94 -13.73
N ARG A 71 -13.99 -23.10 -12.73
CA ARG A 71 -14.44 -21.73 -12.96
C ARG A 71 -13.26 -20.85 -13.29
N LYS A 72 -13.41 -19.99 -14.30
CA LYS A 72 -12.50 -18.86 -14.54
C LYS A 72 -13.09 -17.62 -13.90
N VAL A 73 -12.29 -16.92 -13.11
CA VAL A 73 -12.70 -15.70 -12.41
C VAL A 73 -11.69 -14.62 -12.75
N GLN A 74 -12.18 -13.50 -13.26
CA GLN A 74 -11.42 -12.26 -13.40
C GLN A 74 -12.09 -11.22 -12.51
N TYR A 75 -11.29 -10.50 -11.76
CA TYR A 75 -11.72 -9.43 -10.88
C TYR A 75 -10.79 -8.25 -11.08
N SER A 76 -11.32 -7.10 -11.50
CA SER A 76 -10.58 -5.84 -11.50
C SER A 76 -11.24 -4.88 -10.53
N MET A 77 -10.45 -4.19 -9.72
CA MET A 77 -10.92 -3.10 -8.87
C MET A 77 -10.00 -1.90 -9.03
N SER A 78 -10.57 -0.72 -9.16
CA SER A 78 -9.82 0.53 -9.05
C SER A 78 -10.51 1.50 -8.13
N ALA A 79 -9.74 2.21 -7.33
CA ALA A 79 -10.24 3.24 -6.43
C ALA A 79 -9.37 4.49 -6.51
N THR A 80 -10.02 5.65 -6.49
CA THR A 80 -9.39 6.93 -6.18
C THR A 80 -9.97 7.43 -4.86
N ILE A 81 -9.09 7.69 -3.90
CA ILE A 81 -9.44 8.11 -2.55
C ILE A 81 -8.78 9.45 -2.31
N SER A 82 -9.55 10.43 -1.88
CA SER A 82 -9.03 11.69 -1.38
C SER A 82 -9.09 11.69 0.14
N MET A 83 -8.01 12.05 0.82
CA MET A 83 -7.99 12.27 2.27
C MET A 83 -7.55 13.70 2.53
N LYS A 84 -8.29 14.43 3.35
CA LYS A 84 -7.95 15.76 3.85
C LYS A 84 -7.59 15.67 5.33
N THR A 85 -6.44 16.18 5.72
CA THR A 85 -6.08 16.38 7.13
C THR A 85 -6.32 17.82 7.55
N GLU A 86 -6.65 18.01 8.83
CA GLU A 86 -6.82 19.33 9.43
C GLU A 86 -5.61 19.70 10.31
N LYS A 87 -5.72 20.79 11.09
CA LYS A 87 -4.72 21.12 12.12
C LYS A 87 -4.87 20.18 13.31
N LYS A 88 -3.76 19.88 13.98
CA LYS A 88 -3.81 19.09 15.22
C LYS A 88 -4.53 19.82 16.33
N ILE A 89 -5.37 19.10 17.06
CA ILE A 89 -6.10 19.58 18.23
C ILE A 89 -5.86 18.58 19.36
N ASN A 90 -5.27 19.03 20.47
CA ASN A 90 -5.00 18.20 21.65
C ASN A 90 -4.26 16.88 21.34
N GLY A 91 -3.28 16.93 20.43
CA GLY A 91 -2.50 15.76 20.00
C GLY A 91 -3.24 14.78 19.08
N SER A 92 -4.48 15.10 18.68
CA SER A 92 -5.24 14.38 17.67
C SER A 92 -5.14 15.10 16.33
N LEU A 93 -4.96 14.37 15.23
CA LEU A 93 -5.00 14.89 13.86
C LEU A 93 -6.32 14.47 13.20
N PRO A 94 -7.32 15.37 13.09
CA PRO A 94 -8.54 15.07 12.37
C PRO A 94 -8.27 14.86 10.88
N PHE A 95 -9.01 13.94 10.28
CA PHE A 95 -9.01 13.72 8.84
C PHE A 95 -10.41 13.41 8.33
N GLN A 96 -10.60 13.63 7.03
CA GLN A 96 -11.77 13.17 6.29
C GLN A 96 -11.28 12.47 5.02
N PHE A 97 -11.91 11.36 4.63
CA PHE A 97 -11.63 10.79 3.31
C PHE A 97 -12.90 10.44 2.55
N THR A 98 -12.80 10.48 1.23
CA THR A 98 -13.85 10.19 0.25
C THR A 98 -13.36 9.16 -0.74
N PHE A 99 -14.26 8.29 -1.22
CA PHE A 99 -13.98 7.48 -2.41
C PHE A 99 -14.52 8.23 -3.62
N ASP A 100 -13.66 9.00 -4.26
CA ASP A 100 -14.04 9.82 -5.42
C ASP A 100 -14.53 8.94 -6.56
N GLN A 101 -13.91 7.77 -6.72
CA GLN A 101 -14.28 6.75 -7.68
C GLN A 101 -13.94 5.36 -7.13
N LEU A 102 -14.87 4.41 -7.25
CA LEU A 102 -14.65 2.98 -7.00
C LEU A 102 -15.30 2.19 -8.14
N GLU A 103 -14.49 1.45 -8.87
CA GLU A 103 -14.95 0.57 -9.93
C GLU A 103 -14.58 -0.87 -9.60
N GLN A 104 -15.52 -1.78 -9.82
CA GLN A 104 -15.36 -3.22 -9.63
C GLN A 104 -15.94 -3.93 -10.84
N ASN A 105 -15.12 -4.72 -11.54
CA ASN A 105 -15.58 -5.56 -12.63
C ASN A 105 -15.26 -7.01 -12.30
N ILE A 106 -16.29 -7.85 -12.31
CA ILE A 106 -16.19 -9.27 -12.05
C ILE A 106 -16.65 -10.00 -13.29
N ASN A 107 -15.81 -10.88 -13.83
CA ASN A 107 -16.19 -11.81 -14.88
C ASN A 107 -15.97 -13.23 -14.37
N SER A 108 -17.06 -13.99 -14.22
CA SER A 108 -17.00 -15.40 -13.86
C SER A 108 -17.63 -16.25 -14.94
N ASP A 109 -16.82 -17.11 -15.57
CA ASP A 109 -17.26 -17.98 -16.67
C ASP A 109 -17.99 -17.22 -17.81
N GLY A 110 -17.57 -15.99 -18.10
CA GLY A 110 -18.17 -15.13 -19.13
C GLY A 110 -19.35 -14.28 -18.63
N LYS A 111 -19.86 -14.52 -17.41
CA LYS A 111 -20.88 -13.69 -16.79
C LYS A 111 -20.22 -12.46 -16.17
N LYS A 112 -20.51 -11.29 -16.73
CA LYS A 112 -19.97 -10.00 -16.29
C LYS A 112 -20.91 -9.33 -15.28
N ASN A 113 -20.35 -8.84 -14.19
CA ASN A 113 -21.00 -7.95 -13.24
C ASN A 113 -20.08 -6.76 -13.02
N ASN A 114 -20.50 -5.59 -13.50
CA ASN A 114 -19.74 -4.36 -13.37
C ASN A 114 -20.49 -3.45 -12.41
N GLN A 115 -19.79 -2.96 -11.40
CA GLN A 115 -20.29 -2.02 -10.42
C GLN A 115 -19.37 -0.80 -10.42
N SER A 116 -19.97 0.38 -10.54
CA SER A 116 -19.28 1.65 -10.31
C SER A 116 -20.03 2.36 -9.19
N LEU A 117 -19.29 2.75 -8.16
CA LEU A 117 -19.77 3.48 -7.01
C LEU A 117 -18.89 4.72 -6.87
N SER A 118 -19.48 5.90 -6.82
CA SER A 118 -18.82 7.08 -6.27
C SER A 118 -19.39 7.34 -4.88
N LEU A 119 -18.52 7.59 -3.91
CA LEU A 119 -18.89 7.99 -2.56
C LEU A 119 -18.24 9.35 -2.22
N SER A 120 -18.05 10.20 -3.23
CA SER A 120 -17.51 11.56 -3.05
C SER A 120 -18.35 12.40 -2.08
N ASP A 121 -19.67 12.18 -2.08
CA ASP A 121 -20.63 12.96 -1.29
C ASP A 121 -20.78 12.46 0.16
N PHE A 122 -20.03 11.42 0.53
CA PHE A 122 -20.12 10.74 1.83
C PHE A 122 -18.75 10.73 2.54
N PRO A 123 -18.27 11.89 3.02
CA PRO A 123 -16.99 11.96 3.70
C PRO A 123 -17.02 11.16 4.99
N ILE A 124 -16.01 10.31 5.14
CA ILE A 124 -15.78 9.54 6.36
C ILE A 124 -14.80 10.33 7.21
N ALA A 125 -15.26 10.79 8.36
CA ALA A 125 -14.44 11.53 9.30
C ALA A 125 -13.78 10.59 10.30
N GLY A 126 -12.54 10.91 10.64
CA GLY A 126 -11.79 10.17 11.63
C GLY A 126 -10.72 11.04 12.26
N GLU A 127 -9.95 10.42 13.14
CA GLU A 127 -8.82 11.04 13.78
C GLU A 127 -7.63 10.10 13.89
N PHE A 128 -6.43 10.65 13.76
CA PHE A 128 -5.18 9.96 14.05
C PHE A 128 -4.66 10.42 15.40
N LYS A 129 -4.57 9.48 16.35
CA LYS A 129 -4.11 9.74 17.72
C LYS A 129 -3.30 8.54 18.22
N ASN A 130 -2.11 8.80 18.77
CA ASN A 130 -1.23 7.77 19.33
C ASN A 130 -0.95 6.58 18.38
N GLY A 131 -0.68 6.83 17.10
CA GLY A 131 -0.40 5.74 16.13
C GLY A 131 -1.65 5.01 15.62
N GLN A 132 -2.86 5.43 16.00
CA GLN A 132 -4.11 4.77 15.62
C GLN A 132 -5.00 5.72 14.82
N TYR A 133 -5.50 5.23 13.69
CA TYR A 133 -6.61 5.84 12.97
C TYR A 133 -7.93 5.30 13.53
N THR A 134 -8.84 6.20 13.89
CA THR A 134 -10.18 5.85 14.35
C THR A 134 -11.21 6.58 13.51
N ILE A 135 -12.18 5.83 12.98
CA ILE A 135 -13.33 6.41 12.28
C ILE A 135 -14.31 6.93 13.35
N THR A 136 -14.56 8.24 13.34
CA THR A 136 -15.38 8.91 14.37
C THR A 136 -16.81 9.12 13.90
N SER A 137 -17.01 9.41 12.61
CA SER A 137 -18.36 9.57 12.05
C SER A 137 -18.38 9.37 10.54
N ILE A 138 -19.58 9.12 10.02
CA ILE A 138 -19.87 9.08 8.60
C ILE A 138 -20.83 10.22 8.36
N LEU A 139 -20.42 11.20 7.57
CA LEU A 139 -21.22 12.37 7.29
C LEU A 139 -22.11 12.04 6.08
N ASN A 140 -23.43 12.04 6.33
CA ASN A 140 -24.48 11.61 5.40
C ASN A 140 -24.48 10.09 5.14
N VAL A 141 -25.67 9.48 5.14
CA VAL A 141 -25.83 8.05 4.81
C VAL A 141 -26.63 7.97 3.52
N GLY A 142 -26.06 7.34 2.50
CA GLY A 142 -26.67 7.20 1.19
C GLY A 142 -27.73 6.09 1.14
N ASN A 143 -27.92 5.50 -0.04
CA ASN A 143 -28.81 4.35 -0.21
C ASN A 143 -28.31 3.10 0.54
N ALA A 144 -29.15 2.06 0.66
CA ALA A 144 -28.85 0.86 1.44
C ALA A 144 -27.53 0.15 1.05
N GLN A 145 -27.12 0.23 -0.23
CA GLN A 145 -25.86 -0.36 -0.70
C GLN A 145 -24.65 0.44 -0.21
N GLN A 146 -24.74 1.76 -0.25
CA GLN A 146 -23.70 2.67 0.27
C GLN A 146 -23.56 2.51 1.78
N GLU A 147 -24.68 2.42 2.51
CA GLU A 147 -24.68 2.18 3.96
C GLU A 147 -24.03 0.82 4.33
N ALA A 148 -24.35 -0.24 3.58
CA ALA A 148 -23.76 -1.55 3.80
C ALA A 148 -22.25 -1.55 3.54
N PHE A 149 -21.79 -0.90 2.46
CA PHE A 149 -20.36 -0.75 2.18
C PHE A 149 -19.65 -0.01 3.32
N ILE A 150 -20.17 1.14 3.75
CA ILE A 150 -19.53 1.93 4.79
C ILE A 150 -19.48 1.16 6.12
N LYS A 151 -20.55 0.45 6.51
CA LYS A 151 -20.57 -0.39 7.71
C LYS A 151 -19.56 -1.55 7.65
N SER A 152 -19.14 -1.96 6.46
CA SER A 152 -18.14 -3.02 6.26
C SER A 152 -16.70 -2.54 6.43
N LEU A 153 -16.46 -1.21 6.41
CA LEU A 153 -15.12 -0.67 6.59
C LEU A 153 -14.61 -0.93 8.01
N PRO A 154 -13.33 -1.29 8.18
CA PRO A 154 -12.74 -1.39 9.50
C PRO A 154 -12.82 -0.05 10.23
N LYS A 155 -13.18 -0.07 11.52
CA LYS A 155 -13.38 1.14 12.31
C LYS A 155 -12.09 1.67 12.97
N ASN A 156 -11.08 0.80 13.08
CA ASN A 156 -9.80 1.11 13.69
C ASN A 156 -8.69 0.53 12.82
N PHE A 157 -7.66 1.34 12.58
CA PHE A 157 -6.45 0.91 11.87
C PHE A 157 -5.24 1.31 12.71
N ILE A 158 -4.34 0.36 12.95
CA ILE A 158 -3.08 0.63 13.65
C ILE A 158 -2.04 0.96 12.59
N SER A 159 -1.33 2.07 12.77
CA SER A 159 -0.16 2.42 11.98
C SER A 159 1.01 2.64 12.93
N ASN A 160 2.01 1.77 12.84
CA ASN A 160 3.20 1.93 13.65
C ASN A 160 3.99 3.14 13.15
N GLU A 161 4.14 4.16 14.00
CA GLU A 161 5.11 5.22 13.76
C GLU A 161 6.50 4.57 13.61
N THR A 162 7.13 4.82 12.48
CA THR A 162 8.44 4.24 12.16
C THR A 162 9.49 5.35 12.23
N PHE A 163 10.46 5.18 13.12
CA PHE A 163 11.65 6.03 13.21
C PHE A 163 12.90 5.20 12.92
N ILE A 164 13.67 5.61 11.91
CA ILE A 164 14.95 4.99 11.57
C ILE A 164 16.03 6.10 11.62
N PRO A 165 16.95 6.05 12.60
CA PRO A 165 18.00 7.04 12.73
C PRO A 165 19.11 6.83 11.70
N GLN A 166 19.72 7.94 11.30
CA GLN A 166 21.03 8.00 10.65
C GLN A 166 21.22 7.10 9.40
N ILE A 167 20.25 7.11 8.48
CA ILE A 167 20.34 6.38 7.21
C ILE A 167 21.28 7.11 6.25
N LYS A 168 22.20 6.35 5.65
CA LYS A 168 23.09 6.80 4.57
C LYS A 168 22.62 6.33 3.21
N ILE A 169 23.05 7.02 2.16
CA ILE A 169 22.85 6.57 0.78
C ILE A 169 23.38 5.15 0.61
N GLY A 170 22.57 4.27 0.01
CA GLY A 170 22.82 2.85 -0.17
C GLY A 170 22.32 1.96 0.97
N GLU A 171 22.04 2.51 2.15
CA GLU A 171 21.49 1.74 3.27
C GLU A 171 19.99 1.46 3.09
N GLN A 172 19.52 0.44 3.80
CA GLN A 172 18.15 -0.05 3.70
C GLN A 172 17.51 -0.28 5.06
N PHE A 173 16.19 -0.10 5.12
CA PHE A 173 15.36 -0.51 6.25
C PHE A 173 14.12 -1.25 5.78
N THR A 174 13.49 -2.01 6.67
CA THR A 174 12.30 -2.81 6.35
C THR A 174 11.11 -2.42 7.21
N ILE A 175 9.99 -2.13 6.55
CA ILE A 175 8.68 -1.98 7.19
C ILE A 175 7.84 -3.22 6.88
N LYS A 176 7.30 -3.85 7.92
CA LYS A 176 6.34 -4.95 7.78
C LYS A 176 4.93 -4.38 7.84
N LYS A 177 4.14 -4.59 6.78
CA LYS A 177 2.71 -4.29 6.76
C LYS A 177 1.97 -5.62 6.94
N GLU A 178 1.27 -5.77 8.05
CA GLU A 178 0.48 -6.97 8.36
C GLU A 178 -1.00 -6.67 8.21
N ILE A 179 -1.73 -7.59 7.57
CA ILE A 179 -3.18 -7.58 7.50
C ILE A 179 -3.65 -8.86 8.19
N SER A 180 -4.48 -8.69 9.22
CA SER A 180 -5.09 -9.78 9.97
C SER A 180 -6.59 -9.57 10.04
N THR A 181 -7.33 -10.52 9.48
CA THR A 181 -8.78 -10.70 9.69
C THR A 181 -9.01 -12.07 10.36
N ASN A 182 -10.25 -12.38 10.71
CA ASN A 182 -10.60 -13.69 11.29
C ASN A 182 -10.28 -14.86 10.33
N GLU A 183 -10.24 -14.60 9.02
CA GLU A 183 -10.08 -15.64 7.99
C GLU A 183 -8.74 -15.59 7.27
N TYR A 184 -8.02 -14.47 7.36
CA TYR A 184 -6.82 -14.21 6.56
C TYR A 184 -5.75 -13.45 7.36
N LYS A 185 -4.52 -13.98 7.38
CA LYS A 185 -3.34 -13.32 7.95
C LYS A 185 -2.22 -13.29 6.92
N SER A 186 -1.80 -12.09 6.51
CA SER A 186 -0.66 -11.89 5.62
C SER A 186 0.28 -10.83 6.11
N ALA A 187 1.56 -10.99 5.78
CA ALA A 187 2.57 -9.97 5.94
C ALA A 187 3.18 -9.62 4.58
N ALA A 188 3.34 -8.34 4.32
CA ALA A 188 4.15 -7.83 3.22
C ALA A 188 5.35 -7.08 3.81
N GLN A 189 6.55 -7.38 3.30
CA GLN A 189 7.78 -6.71 3.67
C GLN A 189 8.10 -5.66 2.62
N TYR A 190 8.19 -4.40 3.05
CA TYR A 190 8.60 -3.27 2.23
C TYR A 190 10.03 -2.92 2.63
N ILE A 191 10.98 -3.15 1.73
CA ILE A 191 12.40 -2.85 1.92
C ILE A 191 12.67 -1.54 1.20
N TYR A 192 12.99 -0.50 1.96
CA TYR A 192 13.31 0.83 1.43
C TYR A 192 14.83 0.96 1.38
N THR A 193 15.37 1.39 0.25
CA THR A 193 16.80 1.69 0.07
C THR A 193 16.95 3.16 -0.26
N LEU A 194 17.74 3.91 0.52
CA LEU A 194 18.01 5.33 0.24
C LEU A 194 18.92 5.43 -0.99
N LYS A 195 18.43 6.06 -2.07
CA LYS A 195 19.13 6.11 -3.36
C LYS A 195 19.88 7.41 -3.58
N SER A 196 19.23 8.52 -3.28
CA SER A 196 19.80 9.85 -3.41
C SER A 196 19.11 10.80 -2.45
N ILE A 197 19.79 11.90 -2.18
CA ILE A 197 19.22 13.07 -1.52
C ILE A 197 19.47 14.25 -2.48
N GLU A 198 18.43 15.00 -2.74
CA GLU A 198 18.44 16.17 -3.62
C GLU A 198 17.76 17.31 -2.87
N ASN A 199 18.55 18.29 -2.41
CA ASN A 199 18.09 19.33 -1.50
C ASN A 199 17.46 18.71 -0.23
N SER A 200 16.22 19.07 0.10
CA SER A 200 15.46 18.53 1.23
C SER A 200 14.63 17.28 0.89
N ILE A 201 14.90 16.62 -0.25
CA ILE A 201 14.13 15.45 -0.71
C ILE A 201 15.03 14.22 -0.77
N ALA A 202 14.64 13.17 -0.03
CA ALA A 202 15.25 11.86 -0.13
C ALA A 202 14.44 10.95 -1.08
N ILE A 203 15.15 10.23 -1.95
CA ILE A 203 14.56 9.28 -2.89
C ILE A 203 14.84 7.86 -2.42
N PHE A 204 13.80 7.06 -2.26
CA PHE A 204 13.90 5.67 -1.86
C PHE A 204 13.41 4.74 -2.97
N ASP A 205 14.22 3.74 -3.31
CA ASP A 205 13.73 2.56 -4.02
C ASP A 205 13.02 1.66 -3.01
N ILE A 206 11.89 1.07 -3.42
CA ILE A 206 11.12 0.13 -2.61
C ILE A 206 11.17 -1.24 -3.29
N LYS A 207 11.50 -2.27 -2.53
CA LYS A 207 11.30 -3.66 -2.91
C LYS A 207 10.25 -4.29 -2.00
N ILE A 208 9.27 -4.96 -2.59
CA ILE A 208 8.15 -5.56 -1.88
C ILE A 208 8.27 -7.07 -1.98
N ASN A 209 8.23 -7.76 -0.83
CA ASN A 209 8.11 -9.21 -0.77
C ASN A 209 6.82 -9.56 -0.02
N ILE A 210 5.92 -10.28 -0.67
CA ILE A 210 4.65 -10.70 -0.10
C ILE A 210 4.76 -12.18 0.21
N ILE A 211 4.63 -12.55 1.47
CA ILE A 211 4.65 -13.95 1.91
C ILE A 211 3.60 -14.13 3.01
N SER A 212 2.62 -14.99 2.77
CA SER A 212 1.65 -15.36 3.80
C SER A 212 2.33 -16.10 4.95
N ASN A 213 1.82 -15.94 6.16
CA ASN A 213 2.27 -16.73 7.31
C ASN A 213 2.05 -18.24 7.05
N THR A 214 2.94 -19.09 7.57
CA THR A 214 2.86 -20.55 7.45
C THR A 214 1.56 -21.13 7.99
N ASN A 215 0.87 -20.45 8.89
CA ASN A 215 -0.42 -20.89 9.45
C ASN A 215 -1.67 -20.33 8.73
N SER A 216 -1.51 -19.51 7.68
CA SER A 216 -2.66 -18.98 6.92
C SER A 216 -3.31 -20.06 6.05
N LYS A 217 -4.65 -20.07 5.97
CA LYS A 217 -5.42 -20.92 5.03
C LYS A 217 -5.17 -20.56 3.56
N ILE A 218 -4.95 -19.26 3.30
CA ILE A 218 -4.58 -18.75 1.98
C ILE A 218 -3.07 -18.56 1.95
N LYS A 219 -2.40 -19.27 1.04
CA LYS A 219 -0.97 -19.11 0.77
C LYS A 219 -0.79 -18.07 -0.31
N ILE A 220 -0.02 -17.03 0.00
CA ILE A 220 0.31 -15.96 -0.95
C ILE A 220 1.81 -15.81 -1.05
N SER A 221 2.31 -15.70 -2.27
CA SER A 221 3.68 -15.29 -2.56
C SER A 221 3.71 -14.28 -3.69
N GLY A 222 4.56 -13.26 -3.58
CA GLY A 222 4.65 -12.23 -4.60
C GLY A 222 5.83 -11.30 -4.40
N GLN A 223 6.10 -10.51 -5.43
CA GLN A 223 7.16 -9.52 -5.44
C GLN A 223 6.69 -8.26 -6.16
N GLY A 224 7.32 -7.15 -5.81
CA GLY A 224 7.08 -5.88 -6.45
C GLY A 224 8.16 -4.87 -6.18
N ASN A 225 7.99 -3.71 -6.78
CA ASN A 225 8.91 -2.58 -6.65
C ASN A 225 8.12 -1.28 -6.52
N GLY A 226 8.80 -0.23 -6.10
CA GLY A 226 8.21 1.09 -5.96
C GLY A 226 9.27 2.15 -5.76
N ILE A 227 8.81 3.39 -5.67
CA ILE A 227 9.64 4.57 -5.42
C ILE A 227 8.89 5.48 -4.45
N MET A 228 9.59 6.00 -3.45
CA MET A 228 9.09 7.04 -2.55
C MET A 228 9.97 8.29 -2.63
N ARG A 229 9.32 9.45 -2.67
CA ARG A 229 9.94 10.77 -2.49
C ARG A 229 9.58 11.26 -1.10
N TYR A 230 10.57 11.54 -0.27
CA TYR A 230 10.39 11.89 1.14
C TYR A 230 10.91 13.29 1.41
N ASN A 231 10.11 14.13 2.06
CA ASN A 231 10.55 15.44 2.52
C ASN A 231 11.27 15.30 3.87
N ILE A 232 12.58 15.55 3.88
CA ILE A 232 13.45 15.37 5.05
C ILE A 232 13.06 16.35 6.18
N ASP A 233 12.84 17.61 5.82
CA ASP A 233 12.56 18.67 6.79
C ASP A 233 11.17 18.55 7.40
N LYS A 234 10.18 18.19 6.56
CA LYS A 234 8.78 18.10 6.95
C LYS A 234 8.35 16.72 7.44
N LYS A 235 9.21 15.71 7.27
CA LYS A 235 9.05 14.35 7.77
C LYS A 235 7.79 13.62 7.27
N TYR A 236 7.54 13.70 5.97
CA TYR A 236 6.45 12.98 5.30
C TYR A 236 6.84 12.53 3.89
N ALA A 237 6.16 11.49 3.38
CA ALA A 237 6.29 11.05 1.99
C ALA A 237 5.53 12.01 1.06
N ILE A 238 6.23 12.73 0.18
CA ILE A 238 5.61 13.61 -0.83
C ILE A 238 4.80 12.76 -1.83
N SER A 239 5.39 11.64 -2.25
CA SER A 239 4.75 10.66 -3.11
C SER A 239 5.29 9.26 -2.85
N GLU A 240 4.45 8.25 -3.00
CA GLU A 240 4.84 6.82 -2.99
C GLU A 240 4.12 6.12 -4.13
N SER A 241 4.85 5.38 -4.96
CA SER A 241 4.25 4.54 -6.01
C SER A 241 4.77 3.11 -5.87
N THR A 242 3.88 2.13 -5.99
CA THR A 242 4.26 0.72 -5.95
C THR A 242 3.51 -0.08 -6.99
N SER A 243 4.16 -1.13 -7.48
CA SER A 243 3.56 -2.16 -8.32
C SER A 243 4.04 -3.53 -7.85
N PHE A 244 3.14 -4.49 -7.75
CA PHE A 244 3.49 -5.84 -7.34
C PHE A 244 2.59 -6.89 -7.96
N VAL A 245 3.15 -8.08 -8.13
CA VAL A 245 2.44 -9.26 -8.63
C VAL A 245 2.52 -10.34 -7.56
N TYR A 246 1.40 -10.96 -7.26
CA TYR A 246 1.34 -12.06 -6.31
C TYR A 246 0.43 -13.18 -6.80
N THR A 247 0.74 -14.39 -6.38
CA THR A 247 -0.08 -15.58 -6.58
C THR A 247 -0.66 -16.00 -5.24
N GLY A 248 -1.98 -16.18 -5.19
CA GLY A 248 -2.70 -16.73 -4.06
C GLY A 248 -3.19 -18.14 -4.37
N THR A 249 -3.07 -19.05 -3.41
CA THR A 249 -3.66 -20.38 -3.45
C THR A 249 -4.41 -20.67 -2.16
N GLN A 250 -5.56 -21.31 -2.28
CA GLN A 250 -6.32 -21.83 -1.15
C GLN A 250 -6.79 -23.23 -1.49
N GLN A 251 -6.47 -24.18 -0.63
CA GLN A 251 -6.90 -25.57 -0.79
C GLN A 251 -7.80 -25.94 0.37
N GLU A 252 -9.01 -26.34 0.03
CA GLU A 252 -10.01 -26.87 0.95
C GLU A 252 -10.53 -28.20 0.39
N LYS A 253 -11.18 -29.00 1.23
CA LYS A 253 -11.67 -30.33 0.83
C LYS A 253 -12.57 -30.29 -0.41
N SER A 254 -13.40 -29.24 -0.52
CA SER A 254 -14.41 -29.10 -1.56
C SER A 254 -14.03 -28.12 -2.68
N TYR A 255 -12.90 -27.40 -2.56
CA TYR A 255 -12.46 -26.49 -3.62
C TYR A 255 -10.97 -26.17 -3.56
N ASN A 256 -10.42 -25.83 -4.71
CA ASN A 256 -9.08 -25.26 -4.82
C ASN A 256 -9.16 -23.97 -5.63
N ILE A 257 -8.70 -22.87 -5.04
CA ILE A 257 -8.62 -21.56 -5.68
C ILE A 257 -7.16 -21.25 -5.94
N THR A 258 -6.85 -20.82 -7.16
CA THR A 258 -5.55 -20.28 -7.52
C THR A 258 -5.75 -19.02 -8.33
N GLY A 259 -5.09 -17.92 -7.97
CA GLY A 259 -5.20 -16.67 -8.69
C GLY A 259 -3.89 -15.91 -8.71
N GLN A 260 -3.66 -15.19 -9.79
CA GLN A 260 -2.59 -14.22 -9.92
C GLN A 260 -3.21 -12.82 -9.90
N SER A 261 -2.63 -11.94 -9.11
CA SER A 261 -3.02 -10.53 -9.03
C SER A 261 -1.84 -9.65 -9.40
N ALA A 262 -2.10 -8.62 -10.19
CA ALA A 262 -1.26 -7.44 -10.31
C ALA A 262 -1.92 -6.30 -9.54
N ALA A 263 -1.15 -5.55 -8.76
CA ALA A 263 -1.63 -4.42 -8.01
C ALA A 263 -0.71 -3.22 -8.21
N GLU A 264 -1.32 -2.05 -8.33
CA GLU A 264 -0.65 -0.76 -8.46
C GLU A 264 -1.23 0.19 -7.41
N SER A 265 -0.37 0.96 -6.75
CA SER A 265 -0.78 2.01 -5.84
C SER A 265 0.04 3.27 -6.08
N SER A 266 -0.60 4.43 -6.00
CA SER A 266 0.10 5.71 -5.88
C SER A 266 -0.50 6.53 -4.75
N LEU A 267 0.34 7.30 -4.10
CA LEU A 267 0.01 8.32 -3.12
C LEU A 267 0.71 9.59 -3.57
N ASP A 268 -0.03 10.69 -3.64
CA ASP A 268 0.49 12.03 -3.87
C ASP A 268 -0.08 12.98 -2.80
N ILE A 269 0.77 13.86 -2.25
CA ILE A 269 0.37 14.85 -1.24
C ILE A 269 0.47 16.27 -1.82
N GLU A 270 -0.62 17.01 -1.67
CA GLU A 270 -0.73 18.44 -1.94
C GLU A 270 -0.94 19.17 -0.59
N LEU A 271 -0.11 20.17 -0.28
CA LEU A 271 -0.34 21.03 0.89
C LEU A 271 -1.49 22.00 0.58
N LEU A 272 -2.41 22.18 1.54
CA LEU A 272 -3.46 23.19 1.42
C LEU A 272 -2.93 24.49 2.02
N GLU A 273 -2.91 25.55 1.21
CA GLU A 273 -2.56 26.92 1.63
C GLU A 273 -3.63 27.55 2.54
#